data_AF-A0A2E0I3M0-F1
#
_entry.id   AF-A0A2E0I3M0-F1
#
_cell.length_a   1.000
_cell.length_b   1.000
_cell.length_c   1.000
_cell.angle_alpha   90.00
_cell.angle_beta   90.00
_cell.angle_gamma   90.00
#
_symmetry.space_group_name_H-M   'P 1'
#
loop_
_entity.id
_entity.type
_entity.pdbx_description
1 polymer ?
#
loop_
_entity_poly.entity_id
_entity_poly.type
_entity_poly.pdbx_seq_one_letter_code
_entity_poly.pdbx_strand_id
1 'polypeptide(L)'
;MKGTKQVAAGYVIYGSSTMLVYTTGNGVNGFTLDPSIGEFCLSHPNIKTPLNGEIFSVNEANEKIMPEGVRKYTEYCHQLNNGKRTHTARFMGSLVADFHRNMLKGGIYIYPNTDAAPKGRLRLLYECAPLAWIIEEAGGKASDGFQRIMDIEANDLHQRVPFFIGSTEMVEKAESFMQED
;
A
#
# COMPACT_ATOMS: atom_id res chain seq x y z
N MET A 1 -19.50 3.36 7.11
CA MET A 1 -18.58 4.49 7.47
C MET A 1 -17.51 4.61 6.38
N LYS A 2 -17.25 5.83 5.88
CA LYS A 2 -16.21 6.09 4.86
C LYS A 2 -14.86 6.39 5.49
N GLY A 3 -13.77 6.05 4.80
CA GLY A 3 -12.40 6.35 5.24
C GLY A 3 -12.14 7.84 5.42
N THR A 4 -12.81 8.70 4.65
CA THR A 4 -12.77 10.17 4.77
C THR A 4 -13.31 10.73 6.09
N LYS A 5 -13.88 9.91 6.97
CA LYS A 5 -14.35 10.32 8.30
C LYS A 5 -13.33 10.09 9.42
N GLN A 6 -12.17 9.50 9.11
CA GLN A 6 -11.09 9.35 10.08
C GLN A 6 -10.58 10.74 10.53
N VAL A 7 -10.16 10.85 11.81
CA VAL A 7 -9.57 12.09 12.39
C VAL A 7 -8.08 11.95 12.69
N ALA A 8 -7.61 10.71 12.85
CA ALA A 8 -6.21 10.31 12.78
C ALA A 8 -6.10 8.89 12.19
N ALA A 9 -4.97 8.57 11.59
CA ALA A 9 -4.61 7.22 11.19
C ALA A 9 -3.12 6.99 11.42
N GLY A 10 -2.71 5.74 11.58
CA GLY A 10 -1.31 5.41 11.77
C GLY A 10 -1.08 3.92 11.95
N TYR A 11 0.18 3.56 12.06
CA TYR A 11 0.64 2.19 12.31
C TYR A 11 1.92 2.19 13.12
N VAL A 12 2.16 1.06 13.81
CA VAL A 12 3.44 0.76 14.42
C VAL A 12 4.09 -0.38 13.65
N ILE A 13 5.36 -0.22 13.28
CA ILE A 13 6.15 -1.26 12.65
C ILE A 13 7.24 -1.73 13.62
N TYR A 14 7.27 -3.03 13.88
CA TYR A 14 8.31 -3.71 14.66
C TYR A 14 9.36 -4.29 13.71
N GLY A 15 10.23 -3.43 13.20
CA GLY A 15 11.31 -3.80 12.27
C GLY A 15 12.66 -3.92 12.97
N SER A 16 13.74 -3.56 12.26
CA SER A 16 15.06 -3.38 12.88
C SER A 16 15.07 -2.26 13.94
N SER A 17 14.15 -1.31 13.81
CA SER A 17 13.74 -0.39 14.85
C SER A 17 12.21 -0.40 14.97
N THR A 18 11.69 -0.02 16.14
CA THR A 18 10.24 0.16 16.32
C THR A 18 9.88 1.59 15.94
N MET A 19 8.94 1.77 15.02
CA MET A 19 8.50 3.09 14.59
C MET A 19 6.99 3.24 14.65
N LEU A 20 6.53 4.38 15.16
CA LEU A 20 5.16 4.86 15.04
C LEU A 20 5.10 5.84 13.86
N VAL A 21 4.21 5.60 12.91
CA VAL A 21 3.97 6.53 11.79
C VAL A 21 2.49 6.90 11.81
N TYR A 22 2.17 8.19 11.77
CA TYR A 22 0.78 8.64 11.81
C TYR A 22 0.54 9.96 11.07
N THR A 23 -0.74 10.24 10.83
CA THR A 23 -1.28 11.51 10.32
C THR A 23 -2.55 11.92 11.07
N THR A 24 -2.81 13.23 11.11
CA THR A 24 -4.08 13.86 11.54
C THR A 24 -4.66 14.76 10.43
N GLY A 25 -4.25 14.57 9.18
CA GLY A 25 -4.67 15.38 8.02
C GLY A 25 -3.79 16.59 7.70
N ASN A 26 -2.57 16.64 8.25
CA ASN A 26 -1.58 17.71 7.99
C ASN A 26 -0.21 17.09 7.67
N GLY A 27 -0.18 16.13 6.74
CA GLY A 27 1.02 15.37 6.41
C GLY A 27 1.28 14.18 7.34
N VAL A 28 2.37 13.47 7.07
CA VAL A 28 2.73 12.21 7.74
C VAL A 28 4.04 12.36 8.50
N ASN A 29 4.10 11.86 9.72
CA ASN A 29 5.30 11.91 10.55
C ASN A 29 5.63 10.53 11.12
N GLY A 30 6.93 10.21 11.14
CA GLY A 30 7.47 8.98 11.71
C GLY A 30 8.31 9.27 12.96
N PHE A 31 8.10 8.43 13.98
CA PHE A 31 8.76 8.51 15.27
C PHE A 31 9.41 7.16 15.56
N THR A 32 10.68 7.17 15.94
CA THR A 32 11.42 5.95 16.31
C THR A 32 11.42 5.81 17.81
N LEU A 33 11.12 4.61 18.31
CA LEU A 33 11.21 4.30 19.73
C LEU A 33 12.68 4.32 20.17
N ASP A 34 12.99 5.16 21.15
CA ASP A 34 14.21 5.04 21.94
C ASP A 34 13.93 4.11 23.14
N PRO A 35 14.47 2.88 23.14
CA PRO A 35 14.19 1.92 24.21
C PRO A 35 14.84 2.29 25.55
N SER A 36 15.81 3.21 25.57
CA SER A 36 16.50 3.62 26.81
C SER A 36 15.62 4.50 27.70
N ILE A 37 14.73 5.27 27.09
CA ILE A 37 13.78 6.18 27.78
C ILE A 37 12.32 5.77 27.59
N GLY A 38 12.02 4.86 26.65
CA GLY A 38 10.66 4.38 26.40
C GLY A 38 9.80 5.36 25.61
N GLU A 39 10.40 6.27 24.83
CA GLU A 39 9.71 7.33 24.12
C GLU A 39 9.84 7.21 22.60
N PHE A 40 8.78 7.59 21.89
CA PHE A 40 8.79 7.73 20.44
C PHE A 40 9.29 9.12 20.05
N CYS A 41 10.54 9.19 19.59
CA CYS A 41 11.19 10.44 19.20
C CYS A 41 10.95 10.73 17.71
N LEU A 42 10.60 11.98 17.37
CA LEU A 42 10.42 12.40 15.98
C LEU A 42 11.71 12.15 15.19
N SER A 43 11.65 11.29 14.18
CA SER A 43 12.81 10.88 13.39
C SER A 43 12.62 11.13 11.89
N HIS A 44 11.38 11.21 11.41
CA HIS A 44 11.04 11.39 10.01
C HIS A 44 9.91 12.43 9.89
N PRO A 45 10.23 13.74 9.90
CA PRO A 45 9.23 14.78 9.73
C PRO A 45 8.73 14.83 8.27
N ASN A 46 7.44 15.10 8.08
CA ASN A 46 6.81 15.37 6.78
C ASN A 46 7.19 14.35 5.69
N ILE A 47 6.95 13.06 5.96
CA ILE A 47 7.20 11.97 5.01
C ILE A 47 6.44 12.25 3.71
N LYS A 48 7.14 12.13 2.59
CA LYS A 48 6.58 12.17 1.24
C LYS A 48 6.94 10.93 0.47
N THR A 49 5.95 10.38 -0.21
CA THR A 49 6.11 9.21 -1.08
C THR A 49 6.58 9.67 -2.46
N PRO A 50 7.60 9.00 -3.04
CA PRO A 50 7.99 9.26 -4.42
C PRO A 50 6.82 9.04 -5.40
N LEU A 51 6.67 9.94 -6.36
CA LEU A 51 5.60 9.89 -7.37
C LEU A 51 5.59 8.56 -8.16
N ASN A 52 6.79 7.99 -8.37
CA ASN A 52 7.01 6.72 -9.04
C ASN A 52 8.09 5.90 -8.30
N GLY A 53 8.30 4.64 -8.70
CA GLY A 53 9.33 3.76 -8.17
C GLY A 53 9.54 2.51 -9.02
N GLU A 54 10.42 1.63 -8.56
CA GLU A 54 10.75 0.39 -9.28
C GLU A 54 10.39 -0.87 -8.47
N ILE A 55 9.83 -0.72 -7.26
CA ILE A 55 9.51 -1.83 -6.37
C ILE A 55 8.05 -2.21 -6.58
N PHE A 56 7.78 -3.48 -6.87
CA PHE A 56 6.43 -4.02 -6.86
C PHE A 56 6.33 -5.16 -5.85
N SER A 57 5.19 -5.22 -5.16
CA SER A 57 4.96 -6.14 -4.04
C SER A 57 3.65 -6.86 -4.23
N VAL A 58 3.72 -8.08 -4.76
CA VAL A 58 2.58 -8.96 -5.02
C VAL A 58 2.95 -10.37 -4.57
N ASN A 59 1.97 -11.12 -4.04
CA ASN A 59 2.17 -12.55 -3.81
C ASN A 59 2.02 -13.30 -5.13
N GLU A 60 3.12 -13.44 -5.88
CA GLU A 60 3.14 -14.12 -7.19
C GLU A 60 2.75 -15.61 -7.11
N ALA A 61 2.75 -16.24 -5.93
CA ALA A 61 2.22 -17.61 -5.79
C ALA A 61 0.72 -17.71 -6.14
N ASN A 62 0.00 -16.58 -6.19
CA ASN A 62 -1.41 -16.51 -6.58
C ASN A 62 -1.62 -16.17 -8.07
N GLU A 63 -0.58 -16.12 -8.91
CA GLU A 63 -0.65 -15.66 -10.31
C GLU A 63 -1.79 -16.29 -11.12
N LYS A 64 -2.03 -17.59 -10.92
CA LYS A 64 -3.07 -18.34 -11.65
C LYS A 64 -4.50 -18.07 -11.17
N ILE A 65 -4.66 -17.46 -10.00
CA ILE A 65 -5.95 -17.22 -9.34
C ILE A 65 -6.24 -15.74 -9.09
N MET A 66 -5.38 -14.84 -9.58
CA MET A 66 -5.57 -13.39 -9.51
C MET A 66 -6.19 -12.86 -10.81
N PRO A 67 -6.82 -11.66 -10.78
CA PRO A 67 -7.35 -10.99 -11.97
C PRO A 67 -6.31 -10.86 -13.08
N GLU A 68 -6.79 -10.85 -14.31
CA GLU A 68 -5.93 -10.80 -15.49
C GLU A 68 -5.08 -9.52 -15.55
N GLY A 69 -5.61 -8.38 -15.11
CA GLY A 69 -4.95 -7.10 -15.09
C GLY A 69 -3.78 -7.06 -14.11
N VAL A 70 -3.90 -7.74 -12.97
CA VAL A 70 -2.78 -7.89 -12.03
C VAL A 70 -1.69 -8.78 -12.61
N ARG A 71 -2.07 -9.84 -13.33
CA ARG A 71 -1.12 -10.70 -14.03
C ARG A 71 -0.40 -9.93 -15.14
N LYS A 72 -1.12 -9.20 -16.01
CA LYS A 72 -0.56 -8.31 -17.03
C LYS A 72 0.36 -7.24 -16.46
N TYR A 73 -0.01 -6.63 -15.33
CA TYR A 73 0.85 -5.66 -14.63
C TYR A 73 2.14 -6.32 -14.11
N THR A 74 2.03 -7.52 -13.56
CA THR A 74 3.19 -8.29 -13.08
C THR A 74 4.13 -8.66 -14.23
N GLU A 75 3.58 -9.11 -15.36
CA GLU A 75 4.31 -9.36 -16.60
C GLU A 75 5.01 -8.09 -17.11
N TYR A 76 4.33 -6.94 -17.08
CA TYR A 76 4.92 -5.63 -17.39
C TYR A 76 6.12 -5.33 -16.47
N CYS A 77 6.00 -5.56 -15.17
CA CYS A 77 7.11 -5.36 -14.23
C CYS A 77 8.28 -6.33 -14.46
N HIS A 78 8.05 -7.50 -15.03
CA HIS A 78 9.09 -8.47 -15.41
C HIS A 78 9.82 -8.11 -16.71
N GLN A 79 9.30 -7.18 -17.51
CA GLN A 79 9.94 -6.77 -18.76
C GLN A 79 11.34 -6.19 -18.52
N LEU A 80 12.27 -6.54 -19.41
CA LEU A 80 13.63 -6.05 -19.40
C LEU A 80 13.78 -4.87 -20.36
N ASN A 81 14.63 -3.92 -20.00
CA ASN A 81 15.10 -2.86 -20.89
C ASN A 81 16.59 -3.07 -21.17
N ASN A 82 16.93 -3.41 -22.42
CA ASN A 82 18.30 -3.73 -22.83
C ASN A 82 18.97 -4.80 -21.94
N GLY A 83 18.22 -5.86 -21.61
CA GLY A 83 18.68 -6.95 -20.75
C GLY A 83 18.79 -6.61 -19.25
N LYS A 84 18.43 -5.38 -18.84
CA LYS A 84 18.40 -4.96 -17.45
C LYS A 84 16.97 -4.98 -16.92
N ARG A 85 16.81 -5.32 -15.65
CA ARG A 85 15.52 -5.26 -14.96
C ARG A 85 15.03 -3.82 -14.88
N THR A 86 13.74 -3.63 -15.15
CA THR A 86 13.03 -2.36 -14.95
C THR A 86 12.45 -2.25 -13.54
N HIS A 87 12.07 -3.38 -12.94
CA HIS A 87 11.50 -3.43 -11.60
C HIS A 87 12.16 -4.48 -10.69
N THR A 88 11.83 -4.40 -9.41
CA THR A 88 12.30 -5.27 -8.34
C THR A 88 11.14 -5.82 -7.54
N ALA A 89 10.92 -7.14 -7.63
CA ALA A 89 9.94 -7.83 -6.81
C ALA A 89 10.39 -7.84 -5.33
N ARG A 90 9.52 -7.41 -4.43
CA ARG A 90 9.71 -7.52 -2.97
C ARG A 90 8.38 -7.83 -2.31
N PHE A 91 8.27 -8.97 -1.63
CA PHE A 91 7.08 -9.33 -0.86
C PHE A 91 7.52 -9.88 0.50
N MET A 92 7.33 -9.09 1.55
CA MET A 92 7.69 -9.49 2.93
C MET A 92 6.61 -10.35 3.58
N GLY A 93 5.38 -10.35 3.03
CA GLY A 93 4.24 -11.06 3.60
C GLY A 93 3.60 -10.33 4.80
N SER A 94 4.07 -9.13 5.10
CA SER A 94 3.51 -8.25 6.13
C SER A 94 3.08 -6.94 5.48
N LEU A 95 1.78 -6.65 5.50
CA LEU A 95 1.19 -5.45 4.90
C LEU A 95 1.93 -4.18 5.34
N VAL A 96 2.12 -4.02 6.66
CA VAL A 96 2.76 -2.81 7.21
C VAL A 96 4.23 -2.68 6.78
N ALA A 97 4.95 -3.79 6.66
CA ALA A 97 6.36 -3.78 6.29
C ALA A 97 6.56 -3.49 4.79
N ASP A 98 5.74 -4.10 3.93
CA ASP A 98 5.74 -3.81 2.50
C ASP A 98 5.29 -2.35 2.23
N PHE A 99 4.22 -1.91 2.89
CA PHE A 99 3.73 -0.54 2.81
C PHE A 99 4.79 0.48 3.24
N HIS A 100 5.38 0.31 4.44
CA HIS A 100 6.35 1.27 4.98
C HIS A 100 7.58 1.41 4.06
N ARG A 101 8.08 0.30 3.51
CA ARG A 101 9.18 0.34 2.53
C ARG A 101 8.79 1.11 1.28
N ASN A 102 7.65 0.77 0.67
CA ASN A 102 7.23 1.35 -0.60
C ASN A 102 6.87 2.84 -0.44
N MET A 103 6.27 3.23 0.69
CA MET A 103 6.00 4.63 1.03
C MET A 103 7.29 5.47 1.06
N LEU A 104 8.38 4.93 1.61
CA LEU A 104 9.66 5.64 1.74
C LEU A 104 10.53 5.59 0.47
N LYS A 105 10.52 4.46 -0.26
CA LYS A 105 11.42 4.22 -1.40
C LYS A 105 10.77 4.43 -2.76
N GLY A 106 9.46 4.62 -2.80
CA GLY A 106 8.67 4.47 -4.01
C GLY A 106 8.41 3.00 -4.31
N GLY A 107 7.28 2.72 -4.95
CA GLY A 107 6.83 1.36 -5.21
C GLY A 107 5.33 1.19 -5.07
N ILE A 108 4.86 -0.01 -5.36
CA ILE A 108 3.46 -0.41 -5.21
C ILE A 108 3.34 -1.73 -4.43
N TYR A 109 2.33 -1.80 -3.57
CA TYR A 109 1.84 -3.04 -2.99
C TYR A 109 0.47 -3.37 -3.56
N ILE A 110 0.31 -4.62 -4.02
CA ILE A 110 -0.95 -5.13 -4.57
C ILE A 110 -1.34 -6.40 -3.82
N TYR A 111 -2.54 -6.37 -3.27
CA TYR A 111 -3.21 -7.52 -2.68
C TYR A 111 -4.62 -7.61 -3.28
N PRO A 112 -4.77 -8.28 -4.44
CA PRO A 112 -6.02 -8.25 -5.17
C PRO A 112 -7.06 -9.21 -4.56
N ASN A 113 -8.26 -9.22 -5.12
CA ASN A 113 -9.13 -10.39 -5.02
C ASN A 113 -8.47 -11.61 -5.69
N THR A 114 -8.91 -12.79 -5.32
CA THR A 114 -8.57 -14.04 -6.00
C THR A 114 -9.81 -14.93 -6.11
N ASP A 115 -9.77 -16.00 -6.88
CA ASP A 115 -10.88 -16.98 -6.95
C ASP A 115 -11.27 -17.51 -5.57
N ALA A 116 -10.26 -17.74 -4.70
CA ALA A 116 -10.47 -18.19 -3.33
C ALA A 116 -10.87 -17.06 -2.35
N ALA A 117 -10.75 -15.81 -2.76
CA ALA A 117 -11.06 -14.63 -1.95
C ALA A 117 -11.60 -13.49 -2.84
N PRO A 118 -12.84 -13.61 -3.35
CA PRO A 118 -13.38 -12.72 -4.39
C PRO A 118 -13.55 -11.26 -3.92
N LYS A 119 -13.58 -11.03 -2.61
CA LYS A 119 -13.63 -9.69 -1.99
C LYS A 119 -12.26 -9.22 -1.48
N GLY A 120 -11.16 -9.87 -1.87
CA GLY A 120 -9.84 -9.66 -1.26
C GLY A 120 -9.72 -10.30 0.13
N ARG A 121 -8.56 -10.09 0.77
CA ARG A 121 -8.28 -10.63 2.12
C ARG A 121 -8.11 -9.57 3.20
N LEU A 122 -7.71 -8.36 2.82
CA LEU A 122 -7.48 -7.26 3.74
C LEU A 122 -8.81 -6.58 4.11
N ARG A 123 -8.93 -6.11 5.35
CA ARG A 123 -10.14 -5.48 5.89
C ARG A 123 -10.09 -3.98 5.69
N LEU A 124 -11.20 -3.44 5.22
CA LEU A 124 -11.34 -2.03 4.88
C LEU A 124 -11.03 -1.15 6.09
N LEU A 125 -11.67 -1.40 7.24
CA LEU A 125 -11.71 -0.44 8.34
C LEU A 125 -10.40 -0.29 9.12
N TYR A 126 -9.61 -1.37 9.25
CA TYR A 126 -8.45 -1.40 10.13
C TYR A 126 -7.18 -1.94 9.48
N GLU A 127 -7.21 -2.24 8.17
CA GLU A 127 -6.00 -2.52 7.38
C GLU A 127 -5.89 -1.51 6.23
N CYS A 128 -6.90 -1.39 5.37
CA CYS A 128 -6.79 -0.59 4.15
C CYS A 128 -7.01 0.92 4.38
N ALA A 129 -8.11 1.32 5.02
CA ALA A 129 -8.47 2.74 5.20
C ALA A 129 -7.45 3.55 6.03
N PRO A 130 -6.85 3.02 7.11
CA PRO A 130 -5.81 3.75 7.83
C PRO A 130 -4.57 3.99 6.97
N LEU A 131 -4.11 2.97 6.24
CA LEU A 131 -2.94 3.10 5.36
C LEU A 131 -3.23 3.96 4.12
N ALA A 132 -4.45 3.90 3.60
CA ALA A 132 -4.90 4.75 2.51
C ALA A 132 -4.83 6.24 2.89
N TRP A 133 -5.22 6.61 4.11
CA TRP A 133 -5.07 8.00 4.53
C TRP A 133 -3.61 8.41 4.68
N ILE A 134 -2.76 7.54 5.26
CA ILE A 134 -1.32 7.80 5.36
C ILE A 134 -0.71 8.05 3.97
N ILE A 135 -0.96 7.17 2.99
CA ILE A 135 -0.32 7.32 1.68
C ILE A 135 -0.77 8.57 0.95
N GLU A 136 -2.06 8.93 1.06
CA GLU A 136 -2.61 10.12 0.40
C GLU A 136 -2.00 11.41 1.00
N GLU A 137 -1.85 11.48 2.33
CA GLU A 137 -1.16 12.59 3.01
C GLU A 137 0.34 12.65 2.68
N ALA A 138 0.95 11.49 2.40
CA ALA A 138 2.31 11.39 1.89
C ALA A 138 2.43 11.72 0.39
N GLY A 139 1.32 11.88 -0.34
CA GLY A 139 1.29 12.22 -1.77
C GLY A 139 1.25 11.02 -2.73
N GLY A 140 1.02 9.80 -2.23
CA GLY A 140 0.74 8.62 -3.04
C GLY A 140 -0.75 8.33 -3.21
N LYS A 141 -1.09 7.11 -3.64
CA LYS A 141 -2.46 6.70 -3.99
C LYS A 141 -2.83 5.35 -3.35
N ALA A 142 -4.11 5.17 -3.02
CA ALA A 142 -4.69 3.91 -2.58
C ALA A 142 -6.03 3.63 -3.30
N SER A 143 -6.16 2.43 -3.86
CA SER A 143 -7.29 1.99 -4.69
C SER A 143 -7.63 0.53 -4.43
N ASP A 144 -8.85 0.10 -4.74
CA ASP A 144 -9.20 -1.32 -4.84
C ASP A 144 -8.95 -1.91 -6.25
N GLY A 145 -8.34 -1.12 -7.13
CA GLY A 145 -8.13 -1.42 -8.55
C GLY A 145 -9.11 -0.67 -9.46
N PHE A 146 -10.22 -0.16 -8.91
CA PHE A 146 -11.25 0.56 -9.67
C PHE A 146 -11.73 1.85 -8.99
N GLN A 147 -11.83 1.86 -7.65
CA GLN A 147 -12.27 2.99 -6.84
C GLN A 147 -11.27 3.30 -5.73
N ARG A 148 -11.20 4.58 -5.36
CA ARG A 148 -10.37 5.06 -4.26
C ARG A 148 -10.82 4.47 -2.91
N ILE A 149 -9.87 3.95 -2.13
CA ILE A 149 -10.16 3.25 -0.87
C ILE A 149 -10.89 4.12 0.15
N MET A 150 -10.52 5.40 0.25
CA MET A 150 -11.12 6.33 1.22
C MET A 150 -12.60 6.64 0.95
N ASP A 151 -13.06 6.42 -0.28
CA ASP A 151 -14.44 6.69 -0.71
C ASP A 151 -15.39 5.50 -0.54
N ILE A 152 -14.83 4.30 -0.33
CA ILE A 152 -15.60 3.07 -0.09
C ILE A 152 -16.35 3.20 1.23
N GLU A 153 -17.66 3.00 1.18
CA GLU A 153 -18.50 2.94 2.37
C GLU A 153 -18.52 1.53 2.94
N ALA A 154 -18.04 1.39 4.19
CA ALA A 154 -18.10 0.12 4.89
C ALA A 154 -19.55 -0.22 5.29
N ASN A 155 -19.99 -1.41 4.89
CA ASN A 155 -21.28 -2.03 5.22
C ASN A 155 -21.15 -3.11 6.32
N ASP A 156 -19.94 -3.55 6.63
CA ASP A 156 -19.64 -4.54 7.67
C ASP A 156 -18.30 -4.21 8.35
N LEU A 157 -18.18 -4.56 9.64
CA LEU A 157 -16.97 -4.29 10.44
C LEU A 157 -15.74 -5.03 9.90
N HIS A 158 -15.94 -6.20 9.30
CA HIS A 158 -14.90 -7.05 8.75
C HIS A 158 -14.95 -7.11 7.22
N GLN A 159 -15.58 -6.11 6.58
CA GLN A 159 -15.62 -5.99 5.12
C GLN A 159 -14.20 -6.05 4.55
N ARG A 160 -14.02 -6.95 3.58
CA ARG A 160 -12.77 -7.10 2.84
C ARG A 160 -12.79 -6.34 1.53
N VAL A 161 -11.62 -5.98 1.06
CA VAL A 161 -11.41 -5.16 -0.13
C VAL A 161 -10.07 -5.53 -0.79
N PRO A 162 -10.00 -5.64 -2.13
CA PRO A 162 -8.72 -5.64 -2.86
C PRO A 162 -7.94 -4.36 -2.58
N PHE A 163 -6.61 -4.39 -2.65
CA PHE A 163 -5.82 -3.23 -2.21
C PHE A 163 -4.59 -3.00 -3.06
N PHE A 164 -4.51 -1.80 -3.64
CA PHE A 164 -3.42 -1.29 -4.46
C PHE A 164 -2.97 0.00 -3.79
N ILE A 165 -1.72 0.08 -3.34
CA ILE A 165 -1.25 1.21 -2.56
C ILE A 165 0.23 1.53 -2.82
N GLY A 166 0.56 2.81 -2.97
CA GLY A 166 1.94 3.26 -3.10
C GLY A 166 2.10 4.52 -3.94
N SER A 167 3.19 4.57 -4.72
CA SER A 167 3.48 5.63 -5.68
C SER A 167 2.35 5.80 -6.69
N THR A 168 1.87 7.04 -6.86
CA THR A 168 0.69 7.36 -7.68
C THR A 168 0.80 6.83 -9.10
N GLU A 169 1.92 7.05 -9.79
CA GLU A 169 2.11 6.59 -11.18
C GLU A 169 2.07 5.06 -11.30
N MET A 170 2.59 4.34 -10.30
CA MET A 170 2.56 2.87 -10.31
C MET A 170 1.17 2.33 -10.04
N VAL A 171 0.42 2.94 -9.11
CA VAL A 171 -0.97 2.56 -8.81
C VAL A 171 -1.85 2.80 -10.03
N GLU A 172 -1.72 3.96 -10.67
CA GLU A 172 -2.46 4.29 -11.90
C GLU A 172 -2.12 3.35 -13.05
N LYS A 173 -0.84 2.98 -13.19
CA LYS A 173 -0.42 2.01 -14.18
C LYS A 173 -1.03 0.62 -13.91
N ALA A 174 -1.12 0.20 -12.65
CA ALA A 174 -1.78 -1.06 -12.31
C ALA A 174 -3.29 -1.01 -12.57
N GLU A 175 -3.96 0.10 -12.20
CA GLU A 175 -5.39 0.32 -12.49
C GLU A 175 -5.68 0.29 -14.00
N SER A 176 -4.79 0.80 -14.85
CA SER A 176 -5.01 0.77 -16.30
C SER A 176 -5.11 -0.66 -16.83
N PHE A 177 -4.30 -1.59 -16.31
CA PHE A 177 -4.40 -3.01 -16.68
C PHE A 177 -5.67 -3.66 -16.15
N MET A 178 -6.23 -3.18 -15.03
CA MET A 178 -7.50 -3.68 -14.48
C MET A 178 -8.72 -3.25 -15.30
N GLN A 179 -8.64 -2.12 -16.03
CA GLN A 179 -9.72 -1.60 -16.86
C GLN A 179 -9.78 -2.24 -18.26
N GLU A 180 -8.68 -2.86 -18.70
CA GLU A 180 -8.58 -3.57 -19.98
C GLU A 180 -9.08 -5.02 -19.90
N ASP A 181 -9.61 -5.43 -18.75
CA ASP A 181 -10.18 -6.76 -18.47
C ASP A 181 -11.71 -6.81 -18.60
#